data_AF-A0A382X5J8-F1
#
_entry.id   AF-A0A382X5J8-F1
#
_cell.length_a   1.000
_cell.length_b   1.000
_cell.length_c   1.000
_cell.angle_alpha   90.00
_cell.angle_beta   90.00
_cell.angle_gamma   90.00
#
_symmetry.space_group_name_H-M   'P 1'
#
loop_
_entity.id
_entity.type
_entity.pdbx_description
1 polymer ?
#
loop_
_entity_poly.entity_id
_entity_poly.type
_entity_poly.pdbx_seq_one_letter_code
_entity_poly.pdbx_strand_id
1 'polypeptide(L)'
;MMNDWDIYLILFNTANIFFLLAFMAKKIVWLRLLTITGMMVSIPYYLYFHEAPMWNNIFWVCTYALINLVMLFIIYLESRPIELSDLEQNIYNMT
;
A
#
# COMPACT_ATOMS: atom_id res chain seq x y z
N MET A 1 -3.81 -19.30 -28.16
CA MET A 1 -4.07 -17.86 -28.36
C MET A 1 -4.33 -17.29 -26.98
N MET A 2 -3.50 -16.35 -26.51
CA MET A 2 -3.69 -15.73 -25.20
C MET A 2 -4.93 -14.83 -25.32
N ASN A 3 -5.94 -15.06 -24.49
CA ASN A 3 -7.16 -14.26 -24.53
C ASN A 3 -6.87 -12.93 -23.82
N ASP A 4 -6.88 -11.81 -24.54
CA ASP A 4 -6.64 -10.49 -23.95
C ASP A 4 -7.70 -10.10 -22.88
N TRP A 5 -8.80 -10.85 -22.82
CA TRP A 5 -9.84 -10.77 -21.79
C TRP A 5 -9.60 -11.67 -20.56
N ASP A 6 -8.38 -12.18 -20.37
CA ASP A 6 -8.02 -12.95 -19.19
C ASP A 6 -8.14 -12.10 -17.92
N ILE A 7 -8.90 -12.59 -16.93
CA ILE A 7 -9.16 -11.86 -15.68
C ILE A 7 -7.88 -11.56 -14.90
N TYR A 8 -6.87 -12.43 -14.95
CA TYR A 8 -5.60 -12.22 -14.26
C TYR A 8 -4.80 -11.10 -14.93
N LEU A 9 -4.87 -10.98 -16.27
CA LEU A 9 -4.27 -9.87 -17.00
C LEU A 9 -4.99 -8.54 -16.70
N ILE A 10 -6.32 -8.56 -16.61
CA ILE A 10 -7.12 -7.37 -16.25
C ILE A 10 -6.79 -6.90 -14.83
N LEU A 11 -6.71 -7.84 -13.87
CA LEU A 11 -6.32 -7.55 -12.49
C LEU A 11 -4.89 -6.99 -12.45
N PHE A 12 -3.96 -7.56 -13.21
CA PHE A 12 -2.60 -7.05 -13.27
C PHE A 12 -2.52 -5.62 -13.82
N ASN A 13 -3.28 -5.30 -14.87
CA ASN A 13 -3.35 -3.92 -15.38
C ASN A 13 -4.01 -2.97 -14.36
N THR A 14 -5.01 -3.45 -13.61
CA THR A 14 -5.62 -2.70 -12.52
C THR A 14 -4.61 -2.43 -11.39
N ALA A 15 -3.78 -3.40 -11.02
CA ALA A 15 -2.66 -3.19 -10.09
C ALA A 15 -1.68 -2.12 -10.59
N ASN A 16 -1.35 -2.11 -11.88
CA ASN A 16 -0.51 -1.07 -12.47
C ASN A 16 -1.14 0.32 -12.38
N ILE A 17 -2.46 0.46 -12.53
CA ILE A 17 -3.16 1.73 -12.29
C ILE A 17 -2.99 2.19 -10.85
N PHE A 18 -3.10 1.29 -9.85
CA PHE A 18 -2.82 1.64 -8.46
C PHE A 18 -1.38 2.13 -8.25
N PHE A 19 -0.39 1.51 -8.90
CA PHE A 19 1.00 1.97 -8.83
C PHE A 19 1.19 3.36 -9.47
N LEU A 20 0.53 3.63 -10.59
CA LEU A 20 0.55 4.97 -11.21
C LEU A 20 -0.09 6.03 -10.29
N LEU A 21 -1.24 5.70 -9.68
CA LEU A 21 -1.87 6.58 -8.69
C LEU A 21 -0.96 6.80 -7.47
N ALA A 22 -0.21 5.78 -7.05
CA ALA A 22 0.75 5.88 -5.96
C ALA A 22 1.85 6.91 -6.29
N PHE A 23 2.38 6.94 -7.52
CA PHE A 23 3.35 7.96 -7.94
C PHE A 23 2.80 9.39 -7.90
N MET A 24 1.48 9.56 -8.04
CA MET A 24 0.81 10.87 -7.94
C MET A 24 0.49 11.27 -6.50
N ALA A 25 0.59 10.35 -5.53
CA ALA A 25 0.17 10.58 -4.16
C ALA A 25 1.10 11.57 -3.45
N LYS A 26 0.55 12.73 -3.08
CA LYS A 26 1.30 13.76 -2.33
C LYS A 26 1.45 13.46 -0.84
N LYS A 27 0.51 12.72 -0.26
CA LYS A 27 0.57 12.35 1.16
C LYS A 27 1.12 10.94 1.30
N ILE A 28 2.05 10.76 2.23
CA ILE A 28 2.73 9.48 2.46
C ILE A 28 1.74 8.34 2.78
N VAL A 29 0.66 8.61 3.52
CA VAL A 29 -0.40 7.63 3.83
C VAL A 29 -1.02 7.06 2.56
N TRP A 30 -1.39 7.94 1.61
CA TRP A 30 -1.99 7.53 0.35
C TRP A 30 -1.01 6.75 -0.53
N LEU A 31 0.27 7.15 -0.56
CA LEU A 31 1.33 6.40 -1.24
C LEU A 31 1.37 4.95 -0.74
N ARG A 32 1.37 4.75 0.58
CA ARG A 32 1.41 3.40 1.20
C ARG A 32 0.16 2.60 0.86
N LEU A 33 -1.03 3.16 1.06
CA LEU A 33 -2.30 2.48 0.81
C LEU A 33 -2.44 2.03 -0.65
N LEU A 34 -2.13 2.92 -1.60
CA LEU A 34 -2.20 2.61 -3.03
C LEU A 34 -1.17 1.55 -3.43
N THR A 35 0.06 1.65 -2.89
CA THR A 35 1.12 0.67 -3.17
C THR A 35 0.75 -0.72 -2.65
N ILE A 36 0.26 -0.82 -1.41
CA ILE A 36 -0.20 -2.11 -0.83
C ILE A 36 -1.35 -2.67 -1.66
N THR A 37 -2.31 -1.83 -2.05
CA THR A 37 -3.47 -2.27 -2.85
C THR A 37 -3.02 -2.83 -4.19
N GLY A 38 -2.15 -2.12 -4.93
CA GLY A 38 -1.58 -2.61 -6.18
C GLY A 38 -0.82 -3.93 -6.00
N MET A 39 -0.04 -4.06 -4.92
CA MET A 39 0.67 -5.30 -4.57
C MET A 39 -0.28 -6.48 -4.35
N MET A 40 -1.37 -6.28 -3.60
CA MET A 40 -2.33 -7.36 -3.35
C MET A 40 -3.11 -7.74 -4.62
N VAL A 41 -3.45 -6.76 -5.46
CA VAL A 41 -4.17 -6.98 -6.72
C VAL A 41 -3.31 -7.66 -7.79
N SER A 42 -1.98 -7.56 -7.72
CA SER A 42 -1.08 -8.24 -8.66
C SER A 42 -0.81 -9.71 -8.33
N ILE A 43 -1.06 -10.16 -7.09
CA ILE A 43 -0.80 -11.55 -6.66
C ILE A 43 -1.53 -12.60 -7.51
N PRO A 44 -2.82 -12.47 -7.87
CA PRO A 44 -3.51 -13.44 -8.72
C PRO A 44 -2.81 -13.69 -10.06
N TYR A 45 -2.22 -12.66 -10.67
CA TYR A 45 -1.45 -12.82 -11.90
C TYR A 45 -0.23 -13.71 -11.67
N TYR A 46 0.53 -13.47 -10.60
CA TYR A 46 1.73 -14.27 -10.30
C TYR A 46 1.41 -15.72 -9.91
N LEU A 47 0.22 -15.99 -9.39
CA LEU A 47 -0.20 -17.33 -9.00
C LEU A 47 -0.76 -18.15 -10.16
N TYR A 48 -1.54 -17.53 -11.05
CA TYR A 48 -2.44 -18.27 -11.94
C TYR A 48 -2.30 -17.96 -13.44
N PHE A 49 -1.62 -16.87 -13.84
CA PHE A 49 -1.51 -16.52 -15.26
C PHE A 49 -0.53 -17.41 -16.03
N HIS A 50 0.51 -17.92 -15.37
CA HIS A 50 1.50 -18.82 -15.95
C HIS A 50 1.28 -20.26 -15.48
N GLU A 51 1.79 -21.24 -16.24
CA GLU A 51 1.72 -22.67 -15.88
C GLU A 51 2.34 -22.96 -14.50
N ALA A 52 3.42 -22.24 -14.16
CA ALA A 52 4.07 -22.31 -12.87
C ALA A 52 3.93 -20.98 -12.12
N PRO A 53 3.56 -20.99 -10.83
CA PRO A 53 3.52 -19.77 -10.02
C PRO A 53 4.87 -19.05 -9.95
N MET A 54 4.85 -17.73 -10.06
CA MET A 54 6.02 -16.87 -10.00
C MET A 54 6.42 -16.59 -8.54
N TRP A 55 6.88 -17.61 -7.82
CA TRP A 55 7.20 -17.54 -6.39
C TRP A 55 8.15 -16.41 -6.00
N ASN A 56 9.15 -16.13 -6.84
CA ASN A 56 10.06 -15.01 -6.60
C ASN A 56 9.31 -13.66 -6.56
N ASN A 57 8.40 -13.42 -7.50
CA ASN A 57 7.61 -12.18 -7.54
C ASN A 57 6.67 -12.09 -6.35
N ILE A 58 6.01 -13.20 -5.99
CA ILE A 58 5.13 -13.26 -4.82
C ILE A 58 5.90 -12.94 -3.54
N PHE A 59 7.08 -13.55 -3.35
CA PHE A 59 7.93 -13.28 -2.19
C PHE A 59 8.27 -11.80 -2.06
N TRP A 60 8.73 -11.18 -3.15
CA TRP A 60 9.09 -9.76 -3.14
C TRP A 60 7.88 -8.86 -2.92
N VAL A 61 6.75 -9.12 -3.58
CA VAL A 61 5.51 -8.34 -3.42
C VAL A 61 4.98 -8.42 -1.99
N CYS A 62 4.97 -9.61 -1.38
CA CYS A 62 4.60 -9.78 0.02
C CYS A 62 5.57 -9.04 0.96
N THR A 63 6.88 -9.10 0.69
CA THR A 63 7.89 -8.39 1.48
C THR A 63 7.69 -6.87 1.40
N TYR A 64 7.47 -6.33 0.20
CA TYR A 64 7.20 -4.91 0.04
C TYR A 64 5.86 -4.51 0.67
N ALA A 65 4.80 -5.31 0.55
CA ALA A 65 3.52 -5.05 1.18
C ALA A 65 3.65 -5.00 2.71
N LEU A 66 4.41 -5.94 3.30
CA LEU A 66 4.69 -5.97 4.74
C LEU A 66 5.41 -4.70 5.20
N ILE A 67 6.46 -4.27 4.49
CA ILE A 67 7.18 -3.02 4.82
C ILE A 67 6.22 -1.82 4.74
N ASN A 68 5.40 -1.73 3.70
CA ASN A 68 4.45 -0.63 3.57
C ASN A 68 3.37 -0.65 4.66
N LEU A 69 2.94 -1.83 5.12
CA LEU A 69 2.02 -1.99 6.24
C LEU A 69 2.64 -1.51 7.57
N VAL A 70 3.89 -1.88 7.85
CA VAL A 70 4.62 -1.41 9.03
C VAL A 70 4.75 0.11 9.00
N MET A 71 5.13 0.69 7.85
CA MET A 71 5.23 2.14 7.69
C MET A 71 3.88 2.84 7.86
N LEU A 72 2.81 2.27 7.31
CA LEU A 72 1.45 2.78 7.48
C LEU A 72 1.03 2.76 8.95
N PHE A 73 1.38 1.69 9.68
CA PHE A 73 1.14 1.58 11.10
C PHE A 73 1.90 2.62 11.93
N ILE A 74 3.18 2.87 11.61
CA ILE A 74 3.97 3.93 12.24
C ILE A 74 3.31 5.30 12.03
N ILE A 75 2.92 5.63 10.80
CA ILE A 75 2.24 6.90 10.50
C ILE A 75 0.92 7.02 11.29
N TYR A 76 0.18 5.92 11.42
CA TYR A 76 -1.02 5.89 12.24
C TYR A 76 -0.72 6.23 13.70
N LEU A 77 0.34 5.67 14.29
CA LEU A 77 0.76 6.00 15.65
C LEU A 77 1.20 7.46 15.80
N GLU A 78 1.98 7.99 14.84
CA GLU A 78 2.45 9.38 14.83
C GLU A 78 1.32 10.39 14.65
N SER A 79 0.26 10.01 13.95
CA SER A 79 -0.90 10.88 13.72
C SER A 79 -1.81 11.04 14.94
N ARG A 80 -1.54 10.32 16.04
CA ARG A 80 -2.33 10.45 17.27
C ARG A 80 -2.08 11.83 17.89
N PRO A 81 -3.13 12.63 18.13
CA PRO A 81 -2.96 13.90 18.83
C PRO A 81 -2.38 13.63 20.22
N ILE A 82 -1.34 14.36 20.59
CA ILE A 82 -0.84 14.38 21.95
C ILE A 82 -1.91 15.09 22.78
N GLU A 83 -2.59 14.36 23.66
CA GLU A 83 -3.45 14.99 24.67
C GLU A 83 -2.53 15.74 25.63
N LEU A 84 -2.46 17.06 25.47
CA LEU A 84 -1.79 17.93 26.42
C LEU A 84 -2.54 17.81 27.75
N SER A 85 -1.80 17.57 28.83
CA SER A 85 -2.39 17.64 30.17
C SER A 85 -2.96 19.05 30.43
N ASP A 86 -3.90 19.16 31.36
CA ASP A 86 -4.51 20.45 31.73
C ASP A 86 -3.46 21.54 32.03
N LEU A 87 -2.31 21.14 32.60
CA LEU A 87 -1.19 22.02 32.89
C LEU A 87 -0.47 22.50 31.62
N GLU A 88 -0.20 21.62 30.66
CA GLU A 88 0.46 21.95 29.40
C GLU A 88 -0.45 22.81 28.49
N GLN A 89 -1.75 22.55 28.51
CA GLN A 89 -2.75 23.38 27.83
C GLN A 89 -2.80 24.80 28.42
N ASN A 90 -2.68 24.92 29.76
CA ASN A 90 -2.63 26.22 30.44
C ASN A 90 -1.38 27.02 30.07
N ILE A 91 -0.20 26.36 30.04
CA ILE A 91 1.06 26.99 29.62
C ILE A 91 0.98 27.45 28.16
N TYR A 92 0.42 26.63 27.26
CA TYR A 92 0.24 26.97 25.86
C TYR A 92 -0.65 28.21 25.67
N ASN A 93 -1.74 28.32 26.44
CA ASN A 93 -2.68 29.45 26.35
C ASN A 93 -2.12 30.76 26.94
N MET A 94 -1.05 30.70 27.74
CA MET A 94 -0.40 31.86 28.35
C MET A 94 0.70 32.48 27.46
N THR A 95 1.00 31.89 26.30
CA THR A 95 1.99 32.37 25.32
C THR A 95 1.29 32.88 24.06
#